data_AF-A0A726DEF8-F1
#
_entry.id   AF-A0A726DEF8-F1
#
_cell.length_a   1.000
_cell.length_b   1.000
_cell.length_c   1.000
_cell.angle_alpha   90.00
_cell.angle_beta   90.00
_cell.angle_gamma   90.00
#
_symmetry.space_group_name_H-M   'P 1'
#
loop_
_entity.id
_entity.type
_entity.pdbx_description
1 polymer ?
#
loop_
_entity_poly.entity_id
_entity_poly.type
_entity_poly.pdbx_seq_one_letter_code
_entity_poly.pdbx_strand_id
1 'polypeptide(L)'
;MSDEQHIGNDKSRYLNAPKRTEVGHRSGLAGLKTAPRIKKLFTLHKGRRLEAEHVIVPAQRVEKETLVHPANPRNQEALTDYSVRDILKQIEERGVDTEGIAVKRDGVYLLIEGSRRRFCCIKAEKDLPLWVLPDELTEDDINSIISAAQTSRKFSYREVGFQFIKKMEEKGFSTNEELAAYLGISHVSVAKRIQAARIDETLISLFPDYEGIPNSYYSRLSRLQKYVQKNLFPLDEVIDNVKEETKDLDIGDLQVAQKVVMEKITQAVESVCEKSYSTKWET
;
A
#
# COMPACT_ATOMS: atom_id res chain seq x y z
N MET A 1 -8.03 50.08 -73.02
CA MET A 1 -9.17 50.94 -72.67
C MET A 1 -9.88 50.28 -71.52
N SER A 2 -10.14 51.08 -70.48
CA SER A 2 -10.78 50.71 -69.24
C SER A 2 -12.17 50.11 -69.45
N ASP A 3 -12.63 49.25 -68.55
CA ASP A 3 -13.67 49.65 -67.61
C ASP A 3 -14.03 48.53 -66.63
N GLU A 4 -14.51 49.01 -65.49
CA GLU A 4 -14.64 48.38 -64.20
C GLU A 4 -15.81 47.40 -64.07
N GLN A 5 -15.74 46.68 -62.95
CA GLN A 5 -16.66 45.66 -62.47
C GLN A 5 -18.10 46.15 -62.27
N HIS A 6 -19.07 45.27 -62.49
CA HIS A 6 -20.28 45.25 -61.66
C HIS A 6 -20.66 43.81 -61.29
N ILE A 7 -20.34 43.44 -60.05
CA ILE A 7 -20.78 42.20 -59.40
C ILE A 7 -22.24 42.41 -58.98
N GLY A 8 -23.18 41.91 -59.78
CA GLY A 8 -24.59 41.79 -59.43
C GLY A 8 -24.85 40.47 -58.71
N ASN A 9 -25.09 40.52 -57.40
CA ASN A 9 -25.42 39.38 -56.56
C ASN A 9 -26.90 39.00 -56.74
N ASP A 10 -27.23 38.30 -57.82
CA ASP A 10 -28.59 37.79 -58.04
C ASP A 10 -28.84 36.52 -57.20
N LYS A 11 -29.48 36.72 -56.05
CA LYS A 11 -29.88 35.65 -55.12
C LYS A 11 -31.15 34.90 -55.54
N SER A 12 -31.72 35.18 -56.72
CA SER A 12 -32.97 34.54 -57.18
C SER A 12 -32.80 33.09 -57.67
N ARG A 13 -31.56 32.60 -57.84
CA ARG A 13 -31.29 31.24 -58.36
C ARG A 13 -31.41 30.09 -57.35
N TYR A 14 -31.67 30.35 -56.07
CA TYR A 14 -31.68 29.31 -55.03
C TYR A 14 -33.07 29.02 -54.42
N LEU A 15 -34.16 29.39 -55.10
CA LEU A 15 -35.51 29.18 -54.55
C LEU A 15 -36.13 27.80 -54.83
N ASN A 16 -35.47 26.91 -55.57
CA ASN A 16 -35.98 25.55 -55.84
C ASN A 16 -34.87 24.49 -55.83
N ALA A 17 -34.14 24.37 -54.72
CA ALA A 17 -33.32 23.18 -54.48
C ALA A 17 -34.21 22.06 -53.88
N PRO A 18 -34.23 20.83 -54.44
CA PRO A 18 -34.97 19.73 -53.84
C PRO A 18 -34.40 19.44 -52.45
N LYS A 19 -35.27 19.25 -51.45
CA LYS A 19 -34.88 18.87 -50.08
C LYS A 19 -33.96 17.66 -50.16
N ARG A 20 -32.69 17.84 -49.82
CA ARG A 20 -31.72 16.75 -49.68
C ARG A 20 -32.26 15.82 -48.60
N THR A 21 -32.69 14.62 -48.97
CA THR A 21 -33.03 13.57 -48.02
C THR A 21 -31.77 13.23 -47.23
N GLU A 22 -31.69 13.72 -45.99
CA GLU A 22 -30.69 13.24 -45.03
C GLU A 22 -31.01 11.78 -44.71
N VAL A 23 -30.22 10.88 -45.28
CA VAL A 23 -30.26 9.46 -44.91
C VAL A 23 -29.52 9.34 -43.58
N GLY A 24 -30.27 9.42 -42.49
CA GLY A 24 -29.73 9.13 -41.16
C GLY A 24 -29.36 7.65 -41.07
N HIS A 25 -28.06 7.34 -41.16
CA HIS A 25 -27.56 6.02 -40.77
C HIS A 25 -27.71 5.86 -39.25
N ARG A 26 -28.86 5.33 -38.81
CA ARG A 26 -28.97 4.74 -37.48
C ARG A 26 -28.53 3.29 -37.60
N SER A 27 -27.37 2.94 -37.05
CA SER A 27 -27.01 1.53 -36.87
C SER A 27 -28.11 0.88 -36.02
N GLY A 28 -28.89 -0.02 -36.62
CA GLY A 28 -29.93 -0.80 -35.93
C GLY A 28 -29.38 -1.83 -34.94
N LEU A 29 -28.07 -1.83 -34.66
CA LEU A 29 -27.55 -2.51 -33.49
C LEU A 29 -28.03 -1.76 -32.25
N ALA A 30 -28.91 -2.41 -31.49
CA ALA A 30 -29.08 -2.06 -30.08
C ALA A 30 -27.67 -1.93 -29.49
N GLY A 31 -27.33 -0.75 -28.95
CA GLY A 31 -26.05 -0.57 -28.28
C GLY A 31 -25.84 -1.75 -27.34
N LEU A 32 -24.70 -2.43 -27.44
CA LEU A 32 -24.39 -3.62 -26.64
C LEU A 32 -24.86 -3.32 -25.22
N LYS A 33 -25.90 -4.04 -24.75
CA LYS A 33 -26.30 -3.94 -23.34
C LYS A 33 -25.03 -4.28 -22.57
N THR A 34 -24.48 -3.29 -21.86
CA THR A 34 -23.32 -3.51 -21.00
C THR A 34 -23.62 -4.73 -20.16
N ALA A 35 -22.73 -5.72 -20.19
CA ALA A 35 -22.90 -6.94 -19.40
C ALA A 35 -23.25 -6.54 -17.96
N PRO A 36 -24.22 -7.21 -17.32
CA PRO A 36 -24.62 -6.87 -15.97
C PRO A 36 -23.39 -6.93 -15.07
N ARG A 37 -23.09 -5.81 -14.38
CA ARG A 37 -22.00 -5.77 -13.41
C ARG A 37 -22.37 -6.71 -12.27
N ILE A 38 -21.48 -7.66 -11.95
CA ILE A 38 -21.66 -8.54 -10.81
C ILE A 38 -21.63 -7.67 -9.56
N LYS A 39 -22.58 -7.88 -8.65
CA LYS A 39 -22.69 -7.11 -7.41
C LYS A 39 -22.71 -8.04 -6.20
N LYS A 40 -22.17 -7.57 -5.08
CA LYS A 40 -22.11 -8.29 -3.81
C LYS A 40 -22.49 -7.37 -2.67
N LEU A 41 -23.33 -7.86 -1.75
CA LEU A 41 -23.69 -7.12 -0.55
C LEU A 41 -22.65 -7.35 0.55
N PHE A 42 -21.98 -6.28 0.97
CA PHE A 42 -21.06 -6.26 2.10
C PHE A 42 -21.81 -5.88 3.36
N THR A 43 -21.57 -6.62 4.45
CA THR A 43 -22.02 -6.23 5.79
C THR A 43 -20.86 -5.62 6.54
N LEU A 44 -21.00 -4.36 6.94
CA LEU A 44 -20.01 -3.55 7.62
C LEU A 44 -20.34 -3.42 9.11
N HIS A 45 -19.67 -2.49 9.81
CA HIS A 45 -19.89 -2.26 11.23
C HIS A 45 -21.36 -1.97 11.53
N LYS A 46 -21.83 -2.39 12.72
CA LYS A 46 -23.23 -2.19 13.18
C LYS A 46 -24.31 -2.71 12.22
N GLY A 47 -23.96 -3.62 11.31
CA GLY A 47 -24.91 -4.22 10.37
C GLY A 47 -25.27 -3.35 9.17
N ARG A 48 -24.57 -2.22 8.95
CA ARG A 48 -24.72 -1.42 7.71
C ARG A 48 -24.40 -2.31 6.51
N ARG A 49 -25.22 -2.25 5.47
CA ARG A 49 -25.03 -3.06 4.26
C ARG A 49 -24.80 -2.16 3.06
N LEU A 50 -23.74 -2.42 2.31
CA LEU A 50 -23.39 -1.68 1.09
C LEU A 50 -23.21 -2.66 -0.07
N GLU A 51 -23.72 -2.28 -1.23
CA GLU A 51 -23.54 -3.03 -2.46
C GLU A 51 -22.21 -2.64 -3.10
N ALA A 52 -21.35 -3.61 -3.34
CA ALA A 52 -20.10 -3.42 -4.08
C ALA A 52 -20.25 -3.95 -5.50
N GLU A 53 -19.66 -3.23 -6.46
CA GLU A 53 -19.57 -3.67 -7.86
C GLU A 53 -18.27 -4.41 -8.10
N HIS A 54 -18.33 -5.55 -8.78
CA HIS A 54 -17.15 -6.26 -9.24
C HIS A 54 -16.55 -5.55 -10.45
N VAL A 55 -15.26 -5.24 -10.37
CA VAL A 55 -14.49 -4.62 -11.45
C VAL A 55 -13.20 -5.39 -11.63
N ILE A 56 -12.83 -5.65 -12.89
CA ILE A 56 -11.50 -6.15 -13.24
C ILE A 56 -10.73 -4.99 -13.84
N VAL A 57 -9.64 -4.58 -13.18
CA VAL A 57 -8.69 -3.62 -13.73
C VAL A 57 -7.68 -4.39 -14.58
N PRO A 58 -7.61 -4.15 -15.90
CA PRO A 58 -6.67 -4.87 -16.75
C PRO A 58 -5.22 -4.63 -16.35
N ALA A 59 -4.36 -5.64 -16.49
CA ALA A 59 -2.95 -5.62 -16.13
C ALA A 59 -2.23 -4.31 -16.50
N GLN A 60 -2.39 -3.86 -17.75
CA GLN A 60 -1.70 -2.68 -18.29
C GLN A 60 -2.19 -1.36 -17.68
N ARG A 61 -3.30 -1.39 -16.93
CA ARG A 61 -3.93 -0.24 -16.30
C ARG A 61 -3.86 -0.29 -14.78
N VAL A 62 -3.43 -1.39 -14.17
CA VAL A 62 -3.36 -1.53 -12.70
C VAL A 62 -2.54 -0.41 -12.07
N GLU A 63 -1.34 -0.15 -12.58
CA GLU A 63 -0.48 0.90 -12.02
C GLU A 63 -1.08 2.31 -12.12
N LYS A 64 -1.75 2.61 -13.25
CA LYS A 64 -2.28 3.95 -13.57
C LYS A 64 -3.66 4.23 -12.99
N GLU A 65 -4.52 3.22 -12.93
CA GLU A 65 -5.92 3.36 -12.51
C GLU A 65 -6.14 2.99 -11.05
N THR A 66 -5.10 2.54 -10.33
CA THR A 66 -5.23 2.16 -8.92
C THR A 66 -4.17 2.81 -8.06
N LEU A 67 -4.56 3.21 -6.85
CA LEU A 67 -3.69 3.68 -5.79
C LEU A 67 -4.06 3.00 -4.48
N VAL A 68 -3.17 3.06 -3.49
CA VAL A 68 -3.47 2.57 -2.15
C VAL A 68 -4.22 3.65 -1.38
N HIS A 69 -5.34 3.28 -0.76
CA HIS A 69 -6.11 4.22 0.03
C HIS A 69 -5.28 4.71 1.23
N PRO A 70 -5.30 6.00 1.60
CA PRO A 70 -4.49 6.53 2.71
C PRO A 70 -4.75 5.88 4.09
N ALA A 71 -5.89 5.23 4.26
CA ALA A 71 -6.23 4.48 5.47
C ALA A 71 -5.67 3.04 5.49
N ASN A 72 -5.20 2.52 4.36
CA ASN A 72 -4.60 1.19 4.30
C ASN A 72 -3.30 1.20 5.10
N PRO A 73 -3.16 0.37 6.16
CA PRO A 73 -2.02 0.47 7.06
C PRO A 73 -0.78 -0.29 6.58
N ARG A 74 -0.88 -0.96 5.42
CA ARG A 74 0.25 -1.72 4.87
C ARG A 74 1.35 -0.74 4.47
N ASN A 75 2.55 -0.93 5.01
CA ASN A 75 3.70 -0.14 4.60
C ASN A 75 4.04 -0.44 3.13
N GLN A 76 3.91 0.55 2.25
CA GLN A 76 4.13 0.36 0.81
C GLN A 76 5.61 0.26 0.45
N GLU A 77 6.49 0.89 1.23
CA GLU A 77 7.95 0.85 1.04
C GLU A 77 8.53 -0.51 1.42
N ALA A 78 7.77 -1.33 2.16
CA ALA A 78 8.15 -2.68 2.57
C ALA A 78 7.70 -3.76 1.57
N LEU A 79 7.01 -3.39 0.49
CA LEU A 79 6.55 -4.35 -0.50
C LEU A 79 7.71 -4.72 -1.44
N THR A 80 8.11 -6.00 -1.35
CA THR A 80 9.18 -6.63 -2.11
C THR A 80 8.74 -8.02 -2.52
N ASP A 81 9.49 -8.67 -3.42
CA ASP A 81 9.24 -10.06 -3.80
C ASP A 81 9.25 -10.98 -2.57
N TYR A 82 10.11 -10.70 -1.59
CA TYR A 82 10.18 -11.46 -0.34
C TYR A 82 8.95 -11.26 0.54
N SER A 83 8.44 -10.03 0.68
CA SER A 83 7.29 -9.74 1.54
C SER A 83 5.94 -10.17 0.95
N VAL A 84 5.91 -10.52 -0.34
CA VAL A 84 4.74 -11.11 -1.02
C VAL A 84 4.96 -12.54 -1.54
N ARG A 85 6.06 -13.20 -1.16
CA ARG A 85 6.44 -14.54 -1.66
C ARG A 85 5.37 -15.64 -1.49
N ASP A 86 4.51 -15.50 -0.49
CA ASP A 86 3.37 -16.39 -0.21
C ASP A 86 2.27 -16.32 -1.29
N ILE A 87 2.20 -15.21 -2.04
CA ILE A 87 1.17 -15.00 -3.08
C ILE A 87 1.74 -14.72 -4.47
N LEU A 88 3.01 -14.30 -4.59
CA LEU A 88 3.59 -13.85 -5.85
C LEU A 88 3.55 -14.94 -6.93
N LYS A 89 4.14 -16.11 -6.65
CA LYS A 89 4.18 -17.24 -7.60
C LYS A 89 2.78 -17.68 -8.04
N GLN A 90 1.86 -17.73 -7.08
CA GLN A 90 0.47 -18.08 -7.36
C GLN A 90 -0.17 -17.06 -8.31
N ILE A 91 0.04 -15.77 -8.10
CA ILE A 91 -0.51 -14.70 -8.94
C ILE A 91 0.13 -14.73 -10.34
N GLU A 92 1.43 -14.98 -10.45
CA GLU A 92 2.12 -15.16 -11.72
C GLU A 92 1.53 -16.31 -12.55
N GLU A 93 1.22 -17.44 -11.91
CA GLU A 93 0.72 -18.64 -12.58
C GLU A 93 -0.77 -18.53 -12.96
N ARG A 94 -1.64 -18.11 -12.04
CA ARG A 94 -3.11 -18.18 -12.24
C ARG A 94 -3.88 -16.87 -12.04
N GLY A 95 -3.21 -15.77 -11.69
CA GLY A 95 -3.84 -14.49 -11.38
C GLY A 95 -4.37 -14.42 -9.95
N VAL A 96 -5.25 -13.45 -9.66
CA VAL A 96 -5.73 -13.19 -8.30
C VAL A 96 -7.00 -13.99 -7.99
N ASP A 97 -6.97 -14.81 -6.93
CA ASP A 97 -8.13 -15.63 -6.54
C ASP A 97 -9.16 -14.90 -5.67
N THR A 98 -8.71 -13.94 -4.88
CA THR A 98 -9.55 -13.15 -3.96
C THR A 98 -9.47 -11.70 -4.38
N GLU A 99 -10.61 -11.03 -4.53
CA GLU A 99 -10.64 -9.65 -5.00
C GLU A 99 -10.22 -8.65 -3.92
N GLY A 100 -9.58 -7.56 -4.30
CA GLY A 100 -9.31 -6.43 -3.39
C GLY A 100 -10.58 -5.64 -3.07
N ILE A 101 -10.52 -4.73 -2.10
CA ILE A 101 -11.64 -3.84 -1.78
C ILE A 101 -11.19 -2.39 -1.97
N ALA A 102 -11.95 -1.64 -2.77
CA ALA A 102 -11.62 -0.27 -3.14
C ALA A 102 -12.85 0.65 -3.11
N VAL A 103 -12.59 1.95 -3.08
CA VAL A 103 -13.54 3.00 -3.49
C VAL A 103 -13.04 3.65 -4.77
N LYS A 104 -13.92 4.23 -5.57
CA LYS A 104 -13.53 4.98 -6.78
C LYS A 104 -13.67 6.48 -6.56
N ARG A 105 -12.57 7.22 -6.66
CA ARG A 105 -12.52 8.69 -6.57
C ARG A 105 -11.77 9.25 -7.76
N ASP A 106 -12.34 10.27 -8.42
CA ASP A 106 -11.72 10.95 -9.56
C ASP A 106 -11.21 9.99 -10.66
N GLY A 107 -11.96 8.92 -10.91
CA GLY A 107 -11.60 7.91 -11.90
C GLY A 107 -10.61 6.84 -11.43
N VAL A 108 -10.00 6.99 -10.25
CA VAL A 108 -8.98 6.10 -9.68
C VAL A 108 -9.58 5.18 -8.61
N TYR A 109 -9.18 3.90 -8.61
CA TYR A 109 -9.54 2.95 -7.57
C TYR A 109 -8.56 3.04 -6.39
N LEU A 110 -9.06 3.49 -5.23
CA LEU A 110 -8.28 3.59 -4.00
C LEU A 110 -8.49 2.31 -3.17
N LEU A 111 -7.46 1.47 -3.11
CA LEU A 111 -7.49 0.18 -2.42
C LEU A 111 -7.42 0.36 -0.90
N ILE A 112 -8.55 0.14 -0.22
CA ILE A 112 -8.62 -0.01 1.23
C ILE A 112 -7.92 -1.30 1.65
N GLU A 113 -8.07 -2.33 0.82
CA GLU A 113 -7.54 -3.67 1.00
C GLU A 113 -7.00 -4.19 -0.35
N GLY A 114 -5.99 -5.07 -0.33
CA GLY A 114 -5.44 -5.69 -1.53
C GLY A 114 -4.15 -5.08 -2.04
N SER A 115 -3.46 -4.22 -1.26
CA SER A 115 -2.20 -3.58 -1.68
C SER A 115 -1.09 -4.58 -2.06
N ARG A 116 -0.94 -5.69 -1.33
CA ARG A 116 -0.01 -6.78 -1.68
C ARG A 116 -0.35 -7.42 -3.03
N ARG A 117 -1.64 -7.62 -3.33
CA ARG A 117 -2.12 -8.16 -4.61
C ARG A 117 -1.90 -7.16 -5.74
N ARG A 118 -2.16 -5.87 -5.51
CA ARG A 118 -1.82 -4.79 -6.45
C ARG A 118 -0.34 -4.83 -6.82
N PHE A 119 0.55 -4.91 -5.83
CA PHE A 119 2.00 -5.03 -6.06
C PHE A 119 2.33 -6.23 -6.97
N CYS A 120 1.80 -7.40 -6.65
CA CYS A 120 2.01 -8.61 -7.46
C CYS A 120 1.44 -8.46 -8.88
N CYS A 121 0.26 -7.86 -9.05
CA CYS A 121 -0.39 -7.68 -10.35
C CYS A 121 0.39 -6.75 -11.28
N ILE A 122 0.93 -5.65 -10.73
CA ILE A 122 1.81 -4.74 -11.47
C ILE A 122 3.05 -5.49 -11.93
N LYS A 123 3.69 -6.23 -11.02
CA LYS A 123 4.93 -6.96 -11.32
C LYS A 123 4.73 -8.12 -12.31
N ALA A 124 3.66 -8.89 -12.14
CA ALA A 124 3.39 -10.09 -12.92
C ALA A 124 2.53 -9.82 -14.18
N GLU A 125 2.23 -8.55 -14.47
CA GLU A 125 1.33 -8.11 -15.54
C GLU A 125 -0.01 -8.87 -15.54
N LYS A 126 -0.65 -8.94 -14.37
CA LYS A 126 -1.94 -9.61 -14.17
C LYS A 126 -3.06 -8.62 -13.92
N ASP A 127 -4.26 -9.04 -14.31
CA ASP A 127 -5.49 -8.31 -13.99
C ASP A 127 -5.73 -8.29 -12.49
N LEU A 128 -6.22 -7.15 -11.99
CA LEU A 128 -6.56 -6.95 -10.59
C LEU A 128 -8.09 -6.88 -10.42
N PRO A 129 -8.73 -7.96 -9.91
CA PRO A 129 -10.15 -7.94 -9.59
C PRO A 129 -10.40 -7.22 -8.25
N LEU A 130 -11.45 -6.41 -8.21
CA LEU A 130 -11.83 -5.55 -7.08
C LEU A 130 -13.34 -5.61 -6.82
N TRP A 131 -13.70 -5.58 -5.54
CA TRP A 131 -15.01 -5.13 -5.07
C TRP A 131 -14.94 -3.62 -4.81
N VAL A 132 -15.70 -2.86 -5.59
CA VAL A 132 -15.73 -1.40 -5.52
C VAL A 132 -16.95 -0.95 -4.76
N LEU A 133 -16.74 -0.40 -3.57
CA LEU A 133 -17.77 0.17 -2.70
C LEU A 133 -18.14 1.60 -3.15
N PRO A 134 -19.35 2.08 -2.81
CA PRO A 134 -19.71 3.47 -3.00
C PRO A 134 -18.83 4.37 -2.13
N ASP A 135 -18.63 5.63 -2.55
CA ASP A 135 -17.69 6.56 -1.90
C ASP A 135 -18.17 7.08 -0.53
N GLU A 136 -19.40 6.79 -0.14
CA GLU A 136 -20.01 7.16 1.15
C GLU A 136 -19.64 6.19 2.30
N LEU A 137 -18.35 5.97 2.50
CA LEU A 137 -17.81 5.19 3.63
C LEU A 137 -17.46 6.10 4.81
N THR A 138 -17.93 5.73 6.00
CA THR A 138 -17.47 6.35 7.24
C THR A 138 -16.09 5.79 7.64
N GLU A 139 -15.39 6.45 8.56
CA GLU A 139 -14.15 5.91 9.11
C GLU A 139 -14.35 4.53 9.76
N ASP A 140 -15.48 4.32 10.46
CA ASP A 140 -15.84 3.04 11.08
C ASP A 140 -16.00 1.91 10.04
N ASP A 141 -16.55 2.24 8.86
CA ASP A 141 -16.70 1.29 7.75
C ASP A 141 -15.34 0.87 7.21
N ILE A 142 -14.46 1.84 6.94
CA ILE A 142 -13.09 1.60 6.46
C ILE A 142 -12.31 0.77 7.48
N ASN A 143 -12.39 1.12 8.77
CA ASN A 143 -11.73 0.39 9.85
C ASN A 143 -12.23 -1.05 9.97
N SER A 144 -13.51 -1.28 9.72
CA SER A 144 -14.10 -2.63 9.74
C SER A 144 -13.59 -3.49 8.57
N ILE A 145 -13.47 -2.90 7.38
CA ILE A 145 -12.87 -3.57 6.21
C ILE A 145 -11.40 -3.92 6.51
N ILE A 146 -10.62 -2.98 7.02
CA ILE A 146 -9.22 -3.19 7.40
C ILE A 146 -9.09 -4.29 8.48
N SER A 147 -9.98 -4.28 9.47
CA SER A 147 -9.98 -5.29 10.54
C SER A 147 -10.29 -6.69 10.00
N ALA A 148 -11.26 -6.81 9.08
CA ALA A 148 -11.58 -8.06 8.42
C ALA A 148 -10.39 -8.57 7.56
N ALA A 149 -9.64 -7.68 6.93
CA ALA A 149 -8.46 -8.04 6.12
C ALA A 149 -7.37 -8.78 6.92
N GLN A 150 -7.22 -8.47 8.21
CA GLN A 150 -6.22 -9.10 9.08
C GLN A 150 -6.43 -10.62 9.29
N THR A 151 -7.59 -11.16 8.90
CA THR A 151 -7.86 -12.61 8.93
C THR A 151 -6.99 -13.39 7.94
N SER A 152 -6.61 -12.77 6.82
CA SER A 152 -5.76 -13.39 5.79
C SER A 152 -4.26 -13.25 6.11
N ARG A 153 -3.78 -12.02 6.29
CA ARG A 153 -2.42 -11.69 6.70
C ARG A 153 -2.44 -10.54 7.69
N LYS A 154 -2.06 -10.84 8.94
CA LYS A 154 -1.93 -9.84 10.00
C LYS A 154 -0.93 -8.76 9.60
N PHE A 155 -1.21 -7.53 10.05
CA PHE A 155 -0.23 -6.45 10.00
C PHE A 155 0.89 -6.72 11.00
N SER A 156 2.07 -6.20 10.71
CA SER A 156 3.21 -6.27 11.61
C SER A 156 2.95 -5.47 12.89
N TYR A 157 3.75 -5.69 13.93
CA TYR A 157 3.67 -4.82 15.11
C TYR A 157 4.03 -3.37 14.79
N ARG A 158 4.91 -3.14 13.82
CA ARG A 158 5.34 -1.81 13.38
C ARG A 158 4.22 -1.07 12.65
N GLU A 159 3.54 -1.72 11.71
CA GLU A 159 2.38 -1.17 10.99
C GLU A 159 1.26 -0.77 11.96
N VAL A 160 0.89 -1.67 12.88
CA VAL A 160 -0.11 -1.36 13.91
C VAL A 160 0.39 -0.27 14.87
N GLY A 161 1.70 -0.23 15.13
CA GLY A 161 2.32 0.81 15.93
C GLY A 161 2.16 2.22 15.33
N PHE A 162 2.30 2.37 14.02
CA PHE A 162 2.02 3.66 13.36
C PHE A 162 0.56 4.06 13.46
N GLN A 163 -0.35 3.10 13.28
CA GLN A 163 -1.77 3.36 13.50
C GLN A 163 -2.04 3.85 14.93
N PHE A 164 -1.36 3.26 15.92
CA PHE A 164 -1.50 3.66 17.32
C PHE A 164 -0.94 5.06 17.58
N ILE A 165 0.23 5.39 17.06
CA ILE A 165 0.82 6.74 17.17
C ILE A 165 -0.12 7.78 16.56
N LYS A 166 -0.59 7.54 15.33
CA LYS A 166 -1.56 8.42 14.67
C LYS A 166 -2.85 8.56 15.48
N LYS A 167 -3.36 7.46 16.04
CA LYS A 167 -4.58 7.48 16.88
C LYS A 167 -4.37 8.27 18.17
N MET A 168 -3.20 8.21 18.78
CA MET A 168 -2.87 9.02 19.96
C MET A 168 -2.90 10.51 19.61
N GLU A 169 -2.30 10.90 18.48
CA GLU A 169 -2.32 12.28 18.00
C GLU A 169 -3.75 12.77 17.71
N GLU A 170 -4.54 11.99 16.96
CA GLU A 170 -5.93 12.30 16.62
C GLU A 170 -6.84 12.46 17.86
N LYS A 171 -6.58 11.70 18.93
CA LYS A 171 -7.40 11.71 20.15
C LYS A 171 -6.81 12.56 21.28
N GLY A 172 -5.61 13.12 21.10
CA GLY A 172 -4.90 13.86 22.14
C GLY A 172 -4.47 13.00 23.33
N PHE A 173 -4.26 11.69 23.13
CA PHE A 173 -3.78 10.80 24.19
C PHE A 173 -2.28 11.03 24.43
N SER A 174 -1.90 11.19 25.69
CA SER A 174 -0.51 11.42 26.10
C SER A 174 0.18 10.14 26.57
N THR A 175 -0.60 9.10 26.91
CA THR A 175 -0.09 7.87 27.52
C THR A 175 -0.56 6.62 26.77
N ASN A 176 0.20 5.53 26.92
CA ASN A 176 -0.17 4.23 26.35
C ASN A 176 -1.42 3.66 27.04
N GLU A 177 -1.63 4.00 28.31
CA GLU A 177 -2.75 3.59 29.14
C GLU A 177 -4.08 4.16 28.65
N GLU A 178 -4.10 5.45 28.28
CA GLU A 178 -5.28 6.08 27.67
C GLU A 178 -5.66 5.41 26.35
N LEU A 179 -4.67 5.19 25.47
CA LEU A 179 -4.91 4.49 24.21
C LEU A 179 -5.37 3.04 24.45
N ALA A 180 -4.77 2.35 25.42
CA ALA A 180 -5.14 0.98 25.77
C ALA A 180 -6.59 0.88 26.26
N ALA A 181 -7.01 1.80 27.14
CA ALA A 181 -8.38 1.89 27.62
C ALA A 181 -9.36 2.18 26.47
N TYR A 182 -9.01 3.10 25.55
CA TYR A 182 -9.83 3.41 24.38
C TYR A 182 -9.98 2.23 23.42
N LEU A 183 -8.89 1.50 23.15
CA LEU A 183 -8.88 0.35 22.23
C LEU A 183 -9.42 -0.94 22.85
N GLY A 184 -9.59 -0.99 24.18
CA GLY A 184 -9.99 -2.22 24.88
C GLY A 184 -8.93 -3.32 24.85
N ILE A 185 -7.64 -2.97 24.79
CA ILE A 185 -6.52 -3.92 24.79
C ILE A 185 -5.54 -3.62 25.92
N SER A 186 -4.60 -4.52 26.21
CA SER A 186 -3.63 -4.30 27.28
C SER A 186 -2.61 -3.20 26.94
N HIS A 187 -2.21 -2.40 27.94
CA HIS A 187 -1.16 -1.39 27.79
C HIS A 187 0.16 -2.00 27.28
N VAL A 188 0.48 -3.24 27.68
CA VAL A 188 1.65 -3.99 27.18
C VAL A 188 1.56 -4.23 25.67
N SER A 189 0.36 -4.53 25.16
CA SER A 189 0.10 -4.74 23.73
C SER A 189 0.32 -3.46 22.93
N VAL A 190 -0.14 -2.32 23.48
CA VAL A 190 0.09 -0.97 22.93
C VAL A 190 1.58 -0.65 22.92
N ALA A 191 2.24 -0.78 24.07
CA ALA A 191 3.66 -0.46 24.24
C ALA A 191 4.56 -1.22 23.26
N LYS A 192 4.31 -2.51 23.02
CA LYS A 192 5.09 -3.32 22.06
C LYS A 192 4.98 -2.84 20.62
N ARG A 193 3.79 -2.38 20.20
CA ARG A 193 3.56 -1.89 18.83
C ARG A 193 4.15 -0.51 18.62
N ILE A 194 3.94 0.39 19.58
CA ILE A 194 4.58 1.72 19.55
C ILE A 194 6.11 1.58 19.59
N GLN A 195 6.65 0.65 20.38
CA GLN A 195 8.08 0.34 20.36
C GLN A 195 8.56 -0.10 18.98
N ALA A 196 7.82 -0.99 18.29
CA ALA A 196 8.17 -1.44 16.95
C ALA A 196 8.14 -0.31 15.91
N ALA A 197 7.15 0.58 15.99
CA ALA A 197 7.04 1.74 15.10
C ALA A 197 8.14 2.79 15.28
N ARG A 198 8.73 2.88 16.48
CA ARG A 198 9.81 3.83 16.80
C ARG A 198 11.22 3.32 16.47
N ILE A 199 11.33 2.12 15.90
CA ILE A 199 12.62 1.64 15.42
C ILE A 199 12.98 2.43 14.17
N ASP A 200 14.23 2.87 14.13
CA ASP A 200 14.80 3.62 13.04
C ASP A 200 14.63 2.88 11.71
N GLU A 201 14.21 3.62 10.70
CA GLU A 201 13.88 3.06 9.40
C GLU A 201 15.12 2.48 8.70
N THR A 202 16.26 3.15 8.81
CA THR A 202 17.52 2.66 8.20
C THR A 202 17.95 1.35 8.84
N LEU A 203 17.79 1.23 10.17
CA LEU A 203 18.09 0.01 10.91
C LEU A 203 17.16 -1.14 10.55
N ILE A 204 15.86 -0.88 10.48
CA ILE A 204 14.90 -1.96 10.19
C ILE A 204 14.90 -2.36 8.72
N SER A 205 15.26 -1.46 7.80
CA SER A 205 15.36 -1.74 6.36
C SER A 205 16.47 -2.74 5.98
N LEU A 206 17.37 -3.07 6.91
CA LEU A 206 18.40 -4.09 6.70
C LEU A 206 17.83 -5.51 6.52
N PHE A 207 16.60 -5.76 6.98
CA PHE A 207 15.95 -7.06 6.82
C PHE A 207 15.29 -7.18 5.43
N PRO A 208 15.36 -8.34 4.74
CA PRO A 208 14.75 -8.50 3.42
C PRO A 208 13.22 -8.32 3.39
N ASP A 209 12.53 -8.62 4.50
CA ASP A 209 11.10 -8.37 4.73
C ASP A 209 10.92 -7.84 6.15
N TYR A 210 11.13 -6.54 6.33
CA TYR A 210 11.16 -5.95 7.67
C TYR A 210 9.79 -5.82 8.34
N GLU A 211 8.69 -5.99 7.59
CA GLU A 211 7.34 -6.12 8.16
C GLU A 211 6.98 -7.60 8.45
N GLY A 212 7.81 -8.54 7.98
CA GLY A 212 7.70 -9.99 8.20
C GLY A 212 8.64 -10.57 9.27
N ILE A 213 9.35 -9.74 10.03
CA ILE A 213 10.26 -10.21 11.08
C ILE A 213 9.51 -10.77 12.30
N PRO A 214 10.11 -11.71 13.05
CA PRO A 214 9.52 -12.20 14.30
C PRO A 214 9.29 -11.08 15.33
N ASN A 215 8.17 -11.13 16.04
CA ASN A 215 7.83 -10.10 17.04
C ASN A 215 8.88 -9.92 18.15
N SER A 216 9.67 -10.96 18.45
CA SER A 216 10.76 -10.89 19.42
C SER A 216 11.87 -9.95 18.98
N TYR A 217 12.06 -9.76 17.66
CA TYR A 217 13.15 -8.95 17.10
C TYR A 217 12.96 -7.47 17.42
N TYR A 218 11.72 -6.96 17.38
CA TYR A 218 11.43 -5.56 17.72
C TYR A 218 11.96 -5.15 19.09
N SER A 219 11.82 -6.02 20.10
CA SER A 219 12.33 -5.71 21.45
C SER A 219 13.85 -5.74 21.55
N ARG A 220 14.51 -6.58 20.74
CA ARG A 220 15.98 -6.64 20.64
C ARG A 220 16.52 -5.42 19.88
N LEU A 221 15.94 -5.10 18.72
CA LEU A 221 16.28 -3.93 17.91
C LEU A 221 16.12 -2.63 18.70
N SER A 222 14.98 -2.46 19.40
CA SER A 222 14.76 -1.27 20.24
C SER A 222 15.83 -1.12 21.33
N ARG A 223 16.32 -2.23 21.89
CA ARG A 223 17.39 -2.20 22.91
C ARG A 223 18.73 -1.81 22.29
N LEU A 224 19.08 -2.37 21.13
CA LEU A 224 20.31 -2.06 20.42
C LEU A 224 20.33 -0.60 19.96
N GLN A 225 19.24 -0.11 19.36
CA GLN A 225 19.10 1.30 18.98
C GLN A 225 19.27 2.24 20.18
N LYS A 226 18.60 1.97 21.31
CA LYS A 226 18.78 2.77 22.53
C LYS A 226 20.21 2.74 23.05
N TYR A 227 20.90 1.60 22.93
CA TYR A 227 22.29 1.47 23.33
C TYR A 227 23.22 2.30 22.43
N VAL A 228 23.05 2.22 21.11
CA VAL A 228 23.76 3.06 20.13
C VAL A 228 23.54 4.55 20.43
N GLN A 229 22.28 4.96 20.61
CA GLN A 229 21.92 6.34 20.93
C GLN A 229 22.52 6.82 22.26
N LYS A 230 22.42 6.01 23.33
CA LYS A 230 22.93 6.39 24.66
C LYS A 230 24.44 6.57 24.68
N ASN A 231 25.17 5.77 23.92
CA ASN A 231 26.63 5.86 23.85
C ASN A 231 27.14 6.77 22.72
N LEU A 232 26.23 7.43 21.98
CA LEU A 232 26.55 8.31 20.85
C LEU A 232 27.38 7.61 19.78
N PHE A 233 27.10 6.32 19.56
CA PHE A 233 27.76 5.55 18.50
C PHE A 233 27.20 5.98 17.13
N PRO A 234 28.06 6.08 16.10
CA PRO A 234 27.63 6.43 14.76
C PRO A 234 26.72 5.32 14.21
N LEU A 235 25.41 5.59 14.11
CA LEU A 235 24.45 4.61 13.58
C LEU A 235 24.81 4.22 12.14
N ASP A 236 25.25 5.18 11.31
CA ASP A 236 25.64 4.93 9.93
C ASP A 236 26.77 3.88 9.82
N GLU A 237 27.75 3.88 10.73
CA GLU A 237 28.81 2.85 10.75
C GLU A 237 28.23 1.46 11.04
N VAL A 238 27.25 1.37 11.96
CA VAL A 238 26.55 0.10 12.23
C VAL A 238 25.79 -0.36 10.98
N ILE A 239 25.08 0.54 10.31
CA ILE A 239 24.32 0.23 9.09
C ILE A 239 25.25 -0.25 7.97
N ASP A 240 26.35 0.46 7.72
CA ASP A 240 27.28 0.15 6.65
C ASP A 240 28.03 -1.17 6.88
N ASN A 241 28.46 -1.43 8.12
CA ASN A 241 29.07 -2.72 8.48
C ASN A 241 28.11 -3.89 8.23
N VAL A 242 26.84 -3.76 8.64
CA VAL A 242 25.85 -4.82 8.41
C VAL A 242 25.60 -5.01 6.92
N LYS A 243 25.43 -3.91 6.16
CA LYS A 243 25.23 -3.98 4.70
C LYS A 243 26.37 -4.73 4.01
N GLU A 244 27.62 -4.42 4.35
CA GLU A 244 28.79 -5.08 3.76
C GLU A 244 28.83 -6.57 4.12
N GLU A 245 28.54 -6.93 5.37
CA GLU A 245 28.53 -8.33 5.81
C GLU A 245 27.34 -9.15 5.27
N THR A 246 26.25 -8.49 4.87
CA THR A 246 25.04 -9.16 4.34
C THR A 246 24.86 -8.98 2.83
N LYS A 247 25.81 -8.38 2.12
CA LYS A 247 25.68 -8.08 0.68
C LYS A 247 25.41 -9.31 -0.19
N ASP A 248 26.01 -10.43 0.17
CA ASP A 248 25.91 -11.72 -0.55
C ASP A 248 25.05 -12.74 0.21
N LEU A 249 24.18 -12.26 1.11
CA LEU A 249 23.33 -13.13 1.93
C LEU A 249 22.36 -13.92 1.04
N ASP A 250 22.35 -15.25 1.21
CA ASP A 250 21.34 -16.11 0.59
C ASP A 250 19.98 -15.92 1.26
N ILE A 251 18.96 -15.60 0.45
CA ILE A 251 17.57 -15.34 0.89
C ILE A 251 16.65 -16.53 0.55
N GLY A 252 17.21 -17.69 0.17
CA GLY A 252 16.44 -18.90 -0.11
C GLY A 252 15.52 -19.32 1.05
N ASP A 253 16.02 -19.25 2.29
CA ASP A 253 15.20 -19.32 3.51
C ASP A 253 15.16 -17.96 4.20
N LEU A 254 14.03 -17.27 4.06
CA LEU A 254 13.87 -15.94 4.66
C LEU A 254 14.00 -15.95 6.19
N GLN A 255 13.56 -17.01 6.88
CA GLN A 255 13.65 -17.04 8.34
C GLN A 255 15.12 -17.09 8.77
N VAL A 256 15.92 -17.89 8.07
CA VAL A 256 17.37 -17.97 8.28
C VAL A 256 18.02 -16.63 7.93
N ALA A 257 17.71 -16.05 6.76
CA ALA A 257 18.27 -14.76 6.34
C ALA A 257 17.98 -13.64 7.35
N GLN A 258 16.73 -13.49 7.80
CA GLN A 258 16.39 -12.50 8.83
C GLN A 258 17.11 -12.75 10.15
N LYS A 259 17.32 -14.01 10.53
CA LYS A 259 18.09 -14.36 11.73
C LYS A 259 19.55 -13.92 11.60
N VAL A 260 20.17 -14.19 10.45
CA VAL A 260 21.54 -13.75 10.16
C VAL A 260 21.63 -12.22 10.24
N VAL A 261 20.71 -11.48 9.63
CA VAL A 261 20.69 -10.00 9.73
C VAL A 261 20.61 -9.53 11.18
N MET A 262 19.73 -10.12 12.00
CA MET A 262 19.62 -9.75 13.42
C MET A 262 20.90 -10.03 14.22
N GLU A 263 21.60 -11.13 13.90
CA GLU A 263 22.91 -11.47 14.47
C GLU A 263 23.98 -10.46 14.05
N LYS A 264 24.03 -10.10 12.76
CA LYS A 264 24.96 -9.09 12.22
C LYS A 264 24.75 -7.71 12.82
N ILE A 265 23.50 -7.27 12.98
CA ILE A 265 23.19 -6.01 13.69
C ILE A 265 23.75 -6.05 15.12
N THR A 266 23.65 -7.18 15.81
CA THR A 266 24.18 -7.29 17.18
C THR A 266 25.71 -7.20 17.20
N GLN A 267 26.38 -7.96 16.31
CA GLN A 267 27.83 -7.96 16.18
C GLN A 267 28.38 -6.58 15.80
N ALA A 268 27.73 -5.88 14.88
CA ALA A 268 28.13 -4.54 14.47
C ALA A 268 28.05 -3.53 15.63
N VAL A 269 27.00 -3.60 16.45
CA VAL A 269 26.88 -2.75 17.65
C VAL A 269 27.94 -3.07 18.70
N GLU A 270 28.28 -4.35 18.89
CA GLU A 270 29.36 -4.79 19.79
C GLU A 270 30.74 -4.33 19.28
N SER A 271 31.01 -4.42 17.98
CA SER A 271 32.28 -3.98 17.39
C SER A 271 32.49 -2.47 17.52
N VAL A 272 31.45 -1.65 17.25
CA VAL A 272 31.55 -0.19 17.43
C VAL A 272 31.80 0.18 18.89
N CYS A 273 31.26 -0.60 19.83
CA CYS A 273 31.53 -0.44 21.25
C CYS A 273 33.02 -0.66 21.57
N GLU A 274 33.62 -1.76 21.10
CA GLU A 274 35.03 -2.07 21.33
C GLU A 274 35.98 -1.01 20.73
N LYS A 275 35.72 -0.57 19.50
CA LYS A 275 36.48 0.52 18.85
C LYS A 275 36.43 1.80 19.67
N SER A 276 35.24 2.19 20.15
CA SER A 276 35.06 3.41 20.95
C SER A 276 35.83 3.37 22.27
N TYR A 277 35.96 2.19 22.89
CA TYR A 277 36.80 2.03 24.07
C TYR A 277 38.30 2.09 23.71
N SER A 278 38.75 1.43 22.65
CA SER A 278 40.17 1.45 22.24
C SER A 278 40.69 2.86 21.98
N THR A 279 39.91 3.69 21.27
CA THR A 279 40.31 5.07 20.96
C THR A 279 40.39 5.98 22.20
N LYS A 280 39.68 5.66 23.29
CA LYS A 280 39.74 6.44 24.54
C LYS A 280 40.97 6.18 25.40
N TRP A 281 41.67 5.06 25.20
CA TRP A 281 42.88 4.71 25.97
C TRP A 281 44.18 5.07 25.23
N GLU A 282 44.09 5.48 23.96
CA GLU A 282 45.24 5.87 23.13
C GLU A 282 45.53 7.40 23.15
N THR A 283 44.79 8.16 23.95
CA THR A 283 45.00 9.61 24.21
C THR A 283 45.44 9.87 25.64
#